data_AF-A0A6A3N6A8-F1
#
_entry.id   AF-A0A6A3N6A8-F1
#
_cell.length_a   1.000
_cell.length_b   1.000
_cell.length_c   1.000
_cell.angle_alpha   90.00
_cell.angle_beta   90.00
_cell.angle_gamma   90.00
#
_symmetry.space_group_name_H-M   'P 1'
#
loop_
_entity.id
_entity.type
_entity.pdbx_description
1 polymer ?
#
loop_
_entity_poly.entity_id
_entity_poly.type
_entity_poly.pdbx_seq_one_letter_code
_entity_poly.pdbx_strand_id
1 'polypeptide(L)'
;MVRDIDQLIALRQADLGKGSSSSLVATAGSDTKLQFKPSRQQAVTHGALVNGKYSSLDAQLFAETMQSQSKEFDFLPHQGVARGFYGWDFGYRGLSSMHFSPIDLEEERQLSEKFDMTDFSMKNKLPRPPRAEDLADVVSALEVLSLLVVEMFNSLASELVNAARRFLLLLRKTKSMRGPEAVPELVA
;
A
#
# COMPACT_ATOMS: atom_id res chain seq x y z
N MET A 1 11.85 8.07 18.14
CA MET A 1 11.51 6.92 19.00
C MET A 1 10.90 5.85 18.11
N VAL A 2 11.75 5.06 17.46
CA VAL A 2 11.33 3.86 16.74
C VAL A 2 11.12 2.80 17.82
N ARG A 3 9.86 2.60 18.25
CA ARG A 3 9.52 1.42 19.02
C ARG A 3 9.55 0.26 18.03
N ASP A 4 10.45 -0.67 18.31
CA ASP A 4 10.76 -1.84 17.51
C ASP A 4 9.46 -2.60 17.20
N ILE A 5 8.99 -2.51 15.96
CA ILE A 5 7.70 -3.03 15.50
C ILE A 5 7.63 -4.55 15.77
N ASP A 6 8.78 -5.21 15.69
CA ASP A 6 8.92 -6.62 16.01
C ASP A 6 8.59 -6.95 17.48
N GLN A 7 8.88 -6.04 18.42
CA GLN A 7 8.52 -6.22 19.83
C GLN A 7 7.01 -6.09 20.06
N LEU A 8 6.33 -5.20 19.32
CA LEU A 8 4.87 -5.05 19.37
C LEU A 8 4.15 -6.25 18.75
N ILE A 9 4.68 -6.78 17.64
CA ILE A 9 4.16 -7.99 16.99
C ILE A 9 4.36 -9.20 17.92
N ALA A 10 5.54 -9.35 18.51
CA ALA A 10 5.85 -10.44 19.44
C ALA A 10 4.98 -10.41 20.70
N LEU A 11 4.72 -9.23 21.27
CA LEU A 11 3.84 -9.08 22.45
C LEU A 11 2.41 -9.55 22.15
N ARG A 12 1.86 -9.19 20.99
CA ARG A 12 0.50 -9.61 20.58
C ARG A 12 0.41 -11.11 20.31
N GLN A 13 1.45 -11.72 19.74
CA GLN A 13 1.49 -13.17 19.51
C GLN A 13 1.58 -13.96 20.83
N ALA A 14 2.27 -13.42 21.84
CA ALA A 14 2.36 -14.05 23.16
C ALA A 14 1.01 -14.08 23.90
N ASP A 15 0.17 -13.05 23.72
CA ASP A 15 -1.17 -12.98 24.33
C ASP A 15 -2.17 -13.93 23.66
N LEU A 16 -2.02 -14.25 22.38
CA LEU A 16 -2.86 -15.22 21.66
C LEU A 16 -2.67 -16.68 22.14
N GLY A 17 -1.54 -16.99 22.77
CA GLY A 17 -1.24 -18.32 23.32
C GLY A 17 -1.92 -18.63 24.66
N LYS A 18 -2.47 -17.61 25.33
CA LYS A 18 -3.28 -17.79 26.54
C LYS A 18 -4.74 -17.56 26.15
N GLY A 19 -5.50 -18.65 26.03
CA GLY A 19 -6.92 -18.64 25.68
C GLY A 19 -7.77 -17.81 26.63
N SER A 20 -7.78 -16.50 26.42
CA SER A 20 -8.61 -15.54 27.12
C SER A 20 -9.07 -14.50 26.09
N SER A 21 -10.33 -14.62 25.70
CA SER A 21 -11.06 -13.65 24.90
C SER A 21 -11.30 -12.37 25.69
N SER A 22 -10.21 -11.67 26.07
CA SER A 22 -10.26 -10.33 26.63
C SER A 22 -9.93 -9.32 25.54
N SER A 23 -10.97 -8.94 24.83
CA SER A 23 -11.05 -7.68 24.09
C SER A 23 -10.91 -6.51 25.07
N LEU A 24 -9.71 -6.19 25.56
CA LEU A 24 -9.47 -4.97 26.34
C LEU A 24 -8.02 -4.47 26.22
N VAL A 25 -7.74 -3.78 25.12
CA VAL A 25 -7.22 -2.41 25.21
C VAL A 25 -8.02 -1.57 24.21
N ALA A 26 -9.26 -1.24 24.59
CA ALA A 26 -9.87 -0.03 24.07
C ALA A 26 -9.11 1.12 24.74
N THR A 27 -8.16 1.73 24.03
CA THR A 27 -7.67 3.05 24.42
C THR A 27 -8.85 4.01 24.30
N ALA A 28 -9.57 4.21 25.40
CA ALA A 28 -10.43 5.36 25.57
C ALA A 28 -9.54 6.60 25.49
N GLY A 29 -9.48 7.25 24.32
CA GLY A 29 -8.60 8.38 24.09
C GLY A 29 -8.60 8.84 22.64
N SER A 30 -9.60 9.65 22.30
CA SER A 30 -9.84 10.35 21.03
C SER A 30 -10.28 9.47 19.86
N ASP A 31 -11.54 9.66 19.46
CA ASP A 31 -11.93 9.64 18.04
C ASP A 31 -11.12 10.75 17.35
N THR A 32 -9.84 10.50 17.10
CA THR A 32 -9.00 11.44 16.38
C THR A 32 -9.51 11.45 14.96
N LYS A 33 -9.95 12.63 14.51
CA LYS A 33 -10.39 12.86 13.12
C LYS A 33 -9.39 12.37 12.07
N LEU A 34 -8.15 12.09 12.47
CA LEU A 34 -6.98 11.66 11.71
C LEU A 34 -6.86 10.13 11.56
N GLN A 35 -7.68 9.32 12.24
CA GLN A 35 -7.53 7.86 12.21
C GLN A 35 -8.15 7.23 10.95
N PHE A 36 -7.49 6.19 10.44
CA PHE A 36 -8.01 5.33 9.40
C PHE A 36 -9.15 4.45 9.92
N LYS A 37 -10.32 4.59 9.32
CA LYS A 37 -11.49 3.72 9.55
C LYS A 37 -11.84 2.99 8.25
N PRO A 38 -11.43 1.73 8.06
CA PRO A 38 -11.74 0.98 6.84
C PRO A 38 -13.23 0.65 6.77
N SER A 39 -13.77 0.58 5.56
CA SER A 39 -15.08 0.01 5.32
C SER A 39 -15.07 -1.51 5.57
N ARG A 40 -16.26 -2.08 5.79
CA ARG A 40 -16.42 -3.54 5.93
C ARG A 40 -15.84 -4.30 4.73
N GLN A 41 -16.04 -3.78 3.51
CA GLN A 41 -15.52 -4.42 2.31
C GLN A 41 -13.99 -4.43 2.30
N GLN A 42 -13.35 -3.29 2.63
CA GLN A 42 -11.89 -3.21 2.71
C GLN A 42 -11.34 -4.19 3.74
N ALA A 43 -11.98 -4.31 4.91
CA ALA A 43 -11.55 -5.27 5.94
C ALA A 43 -11.67 -6.73 5.49
N VAL A 44 -12.75 -7.09 4.77
CA VAL A 44 -12.93 -8.44 4.21
C VAL A 44 -11.88 -8.73 3.14
N THR A 45 -11.67 -7.80 2.20
CA THR A 45 -10.65 -7.96 1.16
C THR A 45 -9.25 -8.07 1.77
N HIS A 46 -8.93 -7.20 2.73
CA HIS A 46 -7.66 -7.22 3.44
C HIS A 46 -7.42 -8.58 4.11
N GLY A 47 -8.37 -9.06 4.91
CA GLY A 47 -8.24 -10.34 5.63
C GLY A 47 -8.08 -11.55 4.71
N ALA A 48 -8.60 -11.48 3.48
CA ALA A 48 -8.45 -12.55 2.49
C ALA A 48 -7.06 -12.56 1.81
N LEU A 49 -6.39 -11.41 1.75
CA LEU A 49 -5.15 -11.24 0.97
C LEU A 49 -3.91 -11.09 1.84
N VAL A 50 -4.03 -10.52 3.04
CA VAL A 50 -2.89 -10.26 3.93
C VAL A 50 -2.23 -11.56 4.35
N ASN A 51 -0.90 -11.55 4.48
CA ASN A 51 -0.19 -12.74 4.97
C ASN A 51 -0.31 -12.88 6.50
N GLY A 52 0.17 -14.00 7.02
CA GLY A 52 0.07 -14.31 8.45
C GLY A 52 0.84 -13.35 9.37
N LYS A 53 1.88 -12.67 8.88
CA LYS A 53 2.68 -11.71 9.68
C LYS A 53 1.89 -10.45 10.00
N TYR A 54 1.08 -9.97 9.04
CA TYR A 54 0.37 -8.70 9.14
C TYR A 54 -1.13 -8.85 9.46
N SER A 55 -1.68 -10.07 9.44
CA SER A 55 -3.12 -10.34 9.64
C SER A 55 -3.69 -9.90 10.98
N SER A 56 -2.86 -9.81 12.02
CA SER A 56 -3.26 -9.37 13.36
C SER A 56 -3.19 -7.85 13.57
N LEU A 57 -2.68 -7.10 12.60
CA LEU A 57 -2.62 -5.65 12.69
C LEU A 57 -4.01 -5.07 12.42
N ASP A 58 -4.40 -4.08 13.22
CA ASP A 58 -5.53 -3.24 12.83
C ASP A 58 -5.16 -2.36 11.63
N ALA A 59 -6.17 -1.78 10.99
CA ALA A 59 -5.96 -1.06 9.73
C ALA A 59 -5.05 0.17 9.85
N GLN A 60 -5.11 0.87 10.99
CA GLN A 60 -4.23 2.02 11.25
C GLN A 60 -2.79 1.54 11.36
N LEU A 61 -2.55 0.54 12.21
CA LEU A 61 -1.21 0.00 12.43
C LEU A 61 -0.62 -0.64 11.17
N PHE A 62 -1.44 -1.29 10.34
CA PHE A 62 -1.01 -1.80 9.03
C PHE A 62 -0.54 -0.66 8.12
N ALA A 63 -1.32 0.41 8.01
CA ALA A 63 -0.98 1.54 7.15
C ALA A 63 0.28 2.29 7.63
N GLU A 64 0.45 2.45 8.95
CA GLU A 64 1.66 3.01 9.55
C GLU A 64 2.89 2.10 9.32
N THR A 65 2.71 0.78 9.40
CA THR A 65 3.78 -0.18 9.15
C THR A 65 4.26 -0.08 7.69
N MET A 66 3.33 -0.06 6.74
CA MET A 66 3.65 0.18 5.32
C MET A 66 4.40 1.50 5.13
N GLN A 67 3.95 2.59 5.77
CA GLN A 67 4.65 3.88 5.70
C GLN A 67 6.06 3.79 6.29
N SER A 68 6.26 3.07 7.39
CA SER A 68 7.58 2.91 8.00
C SER A 68 8.55 2.12 7.12
N GLN A 69 8.05 1.14 6.37
CA GLN A 69 8.82 0.28 5.46
C GLN A 69 9.10 0.93 4.11
N SER A 70 8.47 2.06 3.79
CA SER A 70 8.64 2.72 2.49
C SER A 70 10.07 3.12 2.13
N LYS A 71 10.91 3.32 3.14
CA LYS A 71 12.36 3.59 2.97
C LYS A 71 13.10 2.45 2.28
N GLU A 72 12.52 1.27 2.21
CA GLU A 72 13.09 0.10 1.54
C GLU A 72 12.62 -0.03 0.08
N PHE A 73 11.65 0.78 -0.38
CA PHE A 73 10.91 0.55 -1.61
C PHE A 73 10.76 1.77 -2.54
N ASP A 74 11.54 2.84 -2.33
CA ASP A 74 11.65 4.01 -3.24
C ASP A 74 10.31 4.63 -3.70
N PHE A 75 9.26 4.66 -2.85
CA PHE A 75 7.97 5.29 -3.18
C PHE A 75 7.48 6.25 -2.10
N LEU A 76 6.55 7.14 -2.44
CA LEU A 76 5.95 8.05 -1.47
C LEU A 76 4.95 7.31 -0.56
N PRO A 77 5.16 7.25 0.76
CA PRO A 77 4.24 6.58 1.68
C PRO A 77 3.04 7.44 2.06
N HIS A 78 2.31 7.93 1.06
CA HIS A 78 1.13 8.75 1.28
C HIS A 78 0.00 7.92 1.90
N GLN A 79 -0.69 8.47 2.89
CA GLN A 79 -1.66 7.74 3.70
C GLN A 79 -2.89 7.34 2.91
N GLY A 80 -3.35 8.19 1.99
CA GLY A 80 -4.36 7.80 0.99
C GLY A 80 -3.97 6.55 0.21
N VAL A 81 -2.70 6.40 -0.16
CA VAL A 81 -2.17 5.22 -0.87
C VAL A 81 -2.16 4.02 0.06
N ALA A 82 -1.67 4.18 1.29
CA ALA A 82 -1.67 3.10 2.30
C ALA A 82 -3.09 2.58 2.63
N ARG A 83 -4.07 3.48 2.70
CA ARG A 83 -5.49 3.12 2.91
C ARG A 83 -6.07 2.36 1.71
N GLY A 84 -5.78 2.82 0.49
CA GLY A 84 -6.19 2.09 -0.72
C GLY A 84 -5.52 0.72 -0.82
N PHE A 85 -4.25 0.63 -0.44
CA PHE A 85 -3.46 -0.60 -0.45
C PHE A 85 -4.01 -1.63 0.55
N TYR A 86 -4.35 -1.20 1.77
CA TYR A 86 -5.03 -2.03 2.76
C TYR A 86 -6.28 -2.70 2.17
N GLY A 87 -7.11 -1.93 1.46
CA GLY A 87 -8.37 -2.37 0.89
C GLY A 87 -8.30 -3.04 -0.49
N TRP A 88 -7.12 -3.05 -1.13
CA TRP A 88 -6.95 -3.40 -2.56
C TRP A 88 -7.87 -2.59 -3.49
N ASP A 89 -7.97 -1.29 -3.25
CA ASP A 89 -8.88 -0.39 -3.95
C ASP A 89 -8.36 0.06 -5.34
N PHE A 90 -7.81 -0.87 -6.12
CA PHE A 90 -7.30 -0.61 -7.47
C PHE A 90 -8.40 -0.31 -8.50
N GLY A 91 -8.05 0.38 -9.58
CA GLY A 91 -8.93 0.68 -10.71
C GLY A 91 -10.02 1.67 -10.35
N TYR A 92 -11.30 1.29 -10.53
CA TYR A 92 -12.46 2.15 -10.28
C TYR A 92 -12.59 2.68 -8.84
N ARG A 93 -11.82 2.13 -7.90
CA ARG A 93 -11.79 2.58 -6.51
C ARG A 93 -10.68 3.60 -6.22
N GLY A 94 -9.89 3.95 -7.24
CA GLY A 94 -9.00 5.11 -7.27
C GLY A 94 -7.51 4.77 -7.16
N LEU A 95 -7.13 3.67 -6.51
CA LEU A 95 -5.73 3.26 -6.44
C LEU A 95 -5.27 2.79 -7.83
N SER A 96 -4.05 3.16 -8.18
CA SER A 96 -3.39 2.82 -9.45
C SER A 96 -1.98 2.33 -9.13
N SER A 97 -1.44 1.43 -9.95
CA SER A 97 -0.04 1.01 -9.84
C SER A 97 0.91 2.21 -9.86
N MET A 98 0.57 3.27 -10.58
CA MET A 98 1.37 4.50 -10.66
C MET A 98 1.50 5.25 -9.33
N HIS A 99 0.69 4.97 -8.30
CA HIS A 99 0.94 5.49 -6.95
C HIS A 99 2.20 4.91 -6.29
N PHE A 100 2.73 3.82 -6.87
CA PHE A 100 3.94 3.14 -6.47
C PHE A 100 5.09 3.40 -7.45
N SER A 101 4.97 4.42 -8.30
CA SER A 101 6.09 4.85 -9.15
C SER A 101 7.30 5.18 -8.28
N PRO A 102 8.51 4.72 -8.67
CA PRO A 102 9.73 5.11 -7.99
C PRO A 102 9.87 6.62 -7.95
N ILE A 103 10.26 7.16 -6.80
CA ILE A 103 10.56 8.58 -6.61
C ILE A 103 12.03 8.77 -6.26
N ASP A 104 12.59 9.91 -6.65
CA ASP A 104 13.92 10.31 -6.16
C ASP A 104 13.83 11.07 -4.83
N LEU A 105 15.00 11.32 -4.22
CA LEU A 105 15.10 11.98 -2.91
C LEU A 105 14.62 13.45 -2.94
N GLU A 106 14.75 14.15 -4.06
CA GLU A 106 14.30 15.54 -4.18
C GLU A 106 12.78 15.59 -4.31
N GLU A 107 12.18 14.70 -5.09
CA GLU A 107 10.74 14.51 -5.18
C GLU A 107 10.14 14.09 -3.84
N GLU A 108 10.75 13.13 -3.14
CA GLU A 108 10.33 12.72 -1.80
C GLU A 108 10.30 13.89 -0.83
N ARG A 109 11.37 14.71 -0.82
CA ARG A 109 11.48 15.89 0.04
C ARG A 109 10.36 16.90 -0.27
N GLN A 110 10.12 17.19 -1.55
CA GLN A 110 9.08 18.15 -1.96
C GLN A 110 7.67 17.67 -1.63
N LEU A 111 7.37 16.38 -1.85
CA LEU A 111 6.06 15.81 -1.56
C LEU A 111 5.82 15.68 -0.06
N SER A 112 6.86 15.36 0.72
CA SER A 112 6.79 15.32 2.19
C SER A 112 6.57 16.70 2.82
N GLU A 113 7.04 17.79 2.19
CA GLU A 113 6.73 19.15 2.62
C GLU A 113 5.29 19.56 2.26
N LYS A 114 4.71 18.97 1.21
CA LYS A 114 3.38 19.29 0.70
C LYS A 114 2.25 18.55 1.43
N PHE A 115 2.48 17.31 1.83
CA PHE A 115 1.47 16.46 2.45
C PHE A 115 1.72 16.32 3.94
N ASP A 116 0.65 16.43 4.74
CA ASP A 116 0.70 15.98 6.12
C ASP A 116 0.77 14.46 6.10
N MET A 117 1.96 13.88 6.38
CA MET A 117 2.22 12.44 6.37
C MET A 117 1.71 11.70 7.62
N THR A 118 1.02 12.40 8.53
CA THR A 118 0.41 11.84 9.74
C THR A 118 -1.12 11.77 9.72
N ASP A 119 -1.78 12.44 8.77
CA ASP A 119 -3.24 12.41 8.61
C ASP A 119 -3.72 11.18 7.80
N PHE A 120 -4.17 10.13 8.49
CA PHE A 120 -4.79 8.95 7.89
C PHE A 120 -6.33 9.07 7.75
N SER A 121 -6.89 10.27 7.94
CA SER A 121 -8.33 10.45 7.81
C SER A 121 -8.83 10.21 6.39
N MET A 122 -10.12 9.93 6.28
CA MET A 122 -10.80 9.89 4.98
C MET A 122 -10.76 11.24 4.24
N LYS A 123 -10.46 12.35 4.93
CA LYS A 123 -10.36 13.69 4.32
C LYS A 123 -9.05 13.87 3.56
N ASN A 124 -7.98 13.20 4.00
CA ASN A 124 -6.72 13.17 3.28
C ASN A 124 -6.84 12.29 2.04
N LYS A 125 -7.34 12.87 0.95
CA LYS A 125 -7.67 12.13 -0.29
C LYS A 125 -6.44 11.49 -0.91
N LEU A 126 -6.67 10.42 -1.67
CA LEU A 126 -5.65 9.84 -2.51
C LEU A 126 -5.09 10.92 -3.46
N PRO A 127 -3.77 11.11 -3.52
CA PRO A 127 -3.16 12.08 -4.43
C PRO A 127 -3.38 11.62 -5.86
N ARG A 128 -3.27 12.54 -6.82
CA ARG A 128 -3.28 12.14 -8.22
C ARG A 128 -2.00 11.34 -8.50
N PRO A 129 -2.08 10.15 -9.10
CA PRO A 129 -0.87 9.41 -9.46
C PRO A 129 -0.08 10.16 -10.53
N PRO A 130 1.25 10.01 -10.55
CA PRO A 130 2.09 10.39 -11.68
C PRO A 130 1.54 9.83 -12.99
N ARG A 131 1.67 10.61 -14.07
CA ARG A 131 1.30 10.15 -15.41
C ARG A 131 2.44 9.30 -15.95
N ALA A 132 2.14 8.10 -16.41
CA ALA A 132 3.11 7.31 -17.18
C ALA A 132 3.32 7.97 -18.56
N GLU A 133 4.58 8.11 -18.96
CA GLU A 133 4.97 8.54 -20.30
C GLU A 133 5.04 7.34 -21.22
N ASP A 134 5.49 6.19 -20.71
CA ASP A 134 5.58 4.97 -21.49
C ASP A 134 5.30 3.68 -20.68
N LEU A 135 5.48 2.53 -21.33
CA LEU A 135 5.32 1.22 -20.72
C LEU A 135 6.42 0.90 -19.68
N ALA A 136 7.58 1.54 -19.75
CA ALA A 136 8.64 1.35 -18.78
C ALA A 136 8.22 1.92 -17.42
N ASP A 137 7.58 3.09 -17.39
CA ASP A 137 7.09 3.70 -16.15
C ASP A 137 6.10 2.80 -15.40
N VAL A 138 5.14 2.22 -16.13
CA VAL A 138 4.13 1.32 -15.56
C VAL A 138 4.79 0.05 -15.02
N VAL A 139 5.81 -0.48 -15.70
CA VAL A 139 6.56 -1.65 -15.24
C VAL A 139 7.36 -1.32 -13.99
N SER A 140 8.05 -0.17 -13.93
CA SER A 140 8.80 0.27 -12.75
C SER A 140 7.88 0.43 -11.53
N ALA A 141 6.70 1.01 -11.72
CA ALA A 141 5.70 1.12 -10.66
C ALA A 141 5.18 -0.25 -10.17
N LEU A 142 5.01 -1.21 -11.09
CA LEU A 142 4.66 -2.59 -10.74
C LEU A 142 5.80 -3.34 -10.04
N GLU A 143 7.06 -2.99 -10.30
CA GLU A 143 8.21 -3.56 -9.59
C GLU A 143 8.20 -3.17 -8.12
N VAL A 144 8.04 -1.88 -7.83
CA VAL A 144 7.89 -1.39 -6.46
C VAL A 144 6.66 -1.98 -5.77
N LEU A 145 5.50 -1.97 -6.45
CA LEU A 145 4.29 -2.60 -5.92
C LEU A 145 4.50 -4.08 -5.62
N SER A 146 5.24 -4.80 -6.47
CA SER A 146 5.54 -6.22 -6.25
C SER A 146 6.38 -6.44 -4.98
N LEU A 147 7.29 -5.54 -4.63
CA LEU A 147 8.10 -5.66 -3.41
C LEU A 147 7.20 -5.54 -2.17
N LEU A 148 6.33 -4.53 -2.15
CA LEU A 148 5.36 -4.33 -1.05
C LEU A 148 4.37 -5.49 -0.92
N VAL A 149 3.88 -6.00 -2.04
CA VAL A 149 2.90 -7.10 -2.03
C VAL A 149 3.54 -8.41 -1.56
N VAL A 150 4.79 -8.69 -1.96
CA VAL A 150 5.55 -9.82 -1.44
C VAL A 150 5.80 -9.70 0.05
N GLU A 151 6.09 -8.51 0.55
CA GLU A 151 6.30 -8.29 1.99
C GLU A 151 4.99 -8.47 2.77
N MET A 152 3.89 -7.85 2.35
CA MET A 152 2.70 -7.68 3.21
C MET A 152 1.53 -8.62 2.91
N PHE A 153 1.46 -9.19 1.70
CA PHE A 153 0.33 -9.99 1.25
C PHE A 153 0.73 -11.45 0.96
N ASN A 154 -0.26 -12.30 0.72
CA ASN A 154 -0.08 -13.73 0.47
C ASN A 154 0.42 -14.02 -0.96
N SER A 155 0.67 -15.30 -1.25
CA SER A 155 1.20 -15.73 -2.55
C SER A 155 0.25 -15.43 -3.70
N LEU A 156 -1.07 -15.55 -3.51
CA LEU A 156 -2.07 -15.25 -4.54
C LEU A 156 -1.97 -13.79 -5.00
N ALA A 157 -1.92 -12.87 -4.05
CA ALA A 157 -1.74 -11.44 -4.33
C ALA A 157 -0.41 -11.15 -5.05
N SER A 158 0.66 -11.78 -4.58
CA SER A 158 2.01 -11.62 -5.16
C SER A 158 2.07 -12.15 -6.60
N GLU A 159 1.47 -13.31 -6.87
CA GLU A 159 1.38 -13.91 -8.19
C GLU A 159 0.58 -13.05 -9.16
N LEU A 160 -0.53 -12.44 -8.70
CA LEU A 160 -1.35 -11.54 -9.51
C LEU A 160 -0.55 -10.33 -10.00
N VAL A 161 0.15 -9.62 -9.10
CA VAL A 161 0.95 -8.44 -9.46
C VAL A 161 2.11 -8.83 -10.38
N ASN A 162 2.79 -9.93 -10.09
CA ASN A 162 3.88 -10.43 -10.93
C ASN A 162 3.37 -10.87 -12.32
N ALA A 163 2.19 -11.47 -12.41
CA ALA A 163 1.55 -11.82 -13.67
C ALA A 163 1.23 -10.58 -14.51
N ALA A 164 0.69 -9.53 -13.89
CA ALA A 164 0.44 -8.24 -14.55
C ALA A 164 1.75 -7.64 -15.09
N ARG A 165 2.81 -7.63 -14.28
CA ARG A 165 4.14 -7.17 -14.72
C ARG A 165 4.68 -7.97 -15.90
N ARG A 166 4.61 -9.31 -15.84
CA ARG A 166 5.04 -10.19 -16.94
C ARG A 166 4.22 -9.96 -18.22
N PHE A 167 2.92 -9.74 -18.09
CA PHE A 167 2.05 -9.41 -19.21
C PHE A 167 2.51 -8.12 -19.90
N LEU A 168 2.76 -7.04 -19.14
CA LEU A 168 3.28 -5.79 -19.70
C LEU A 168 4.65 -5.98 -20.37
N LEU A 169 5.55 -6.76 -19.77
CA LEU A 169 6.84 -7.08 -20.38
C LEU A 169 6.71 -7.81 -21.73
N LEU A 170 5.70 -8.68 -21.89
CA LEU A 170 5.41 -9.34 -23.16
C LEU A 170 4.92 -8.35 -24.22
N LEU A 171 4.10 -7.37 -23.82
CA LEU A 171 3.58 -6.34 -24.71
C LEU A 171 4.67 -5.43 -25.29
N ARG A 172 5.83 -5.27 -24.64
CA ARG A 172 6.98 -4.52 -25.17
C ARG A 172 7.48 -5.01 -26.54
N LYS A 173 7.15 -6.24 -26.93
CA LYS A 173 7.47 -6.78 -28.27
C LYS A 173 6.63 -6.12 -29.36
N THR A 174 5.45 -5.61 -29.02
CA THR A 174 4.54 -4.94 -29.95
C THR A 174 4.96 -3.49 -30.13
N LYS A 175 5.25 -3.07 -31.37
CA LYS A 175 5.78 -1.73 -31.68
C LYS A 175 4.84 -0.61 -31.21
N SER A 176 3.52 -0.80 -31.30
CA SER A 176 2.50 0.15 -30.83
C SER A 176 2.42 0.27 -29.31
N MET A 177 3.05 -0.65 -28.56
CA MET A 177 3.03 -0.66 -27.09
C MET A 177 4.27 -0.01 -26.47
N ARG A 178 5.13 0.63 -27.29
CA ARG A 178 6.39 1.25 -26.83
C ARG A 178 6.30 2.76 -26.66
N GLY A 179 5.36 3.42 -27.32
CA GLY A 179 5.19 4.86 -27.22
C GLY A 179 4.10 5.27 -26.23
N PRO A 180 3.97 6.58 -25.99
CA PRO A 180 2.98 7.15 -25.07
C PRO A 180 1.53 6.84 -25.44
N GLU A 181 1.26 6.46 -26.69
CA GLU A 181 -0.04 5.99 -27.17
C GLU A 181 -0.52 4.70 -26.48
N ALA A 182 0.39 3.91 -25.92
CA ALA A 182 0.07 2.66 -25.23
C ALA A 182 -0.48 2.88 -23.81
N VAL A 183 -0.12 3.99 -23.18
CA VAL A 183 -0.39 4.27 -21.77
C VAL A 183 -1.91 4.41 -21.48
N PRO A 184 -2.72 5.13 -22.29
CA PRO A 184 -4.15 5.23 -22.05
C PRO A 184 -4.87 3.88 -22.05
N GLU A 185 -4.40 2.89 -22.81
CA GLU A 185 -5.00 1.54 -22.82
C GLU A 185 -4.65 0.72 -21.56
N LEU A 186 -3.58 1.09 -20.85
CA LEU A 186 -3.00 0.30 -19.77
C LEU A 186 -3.25 0.89 -18.37
N VAL A 187 -3.46 2.21 -18.28
CA VAL A 187 -3.56 2.95 -17.01
C VAL A 187 -4.99 3.46 -16.73
N ALA A 188 -5.94 3.27 -17.68
CA ALA A 188 -7.33 3.68 -17.54
C ALA A 188 -8.12 2.96 -16.45
#